data_AF-A6HIH1-F1
#
_entry.id   AF-A6HIH1-F1
#
_cell.length_a   1.000
_cell.length_b   1.000
_cell.length_c   1.000
_cell.angle_alpha   90.00
_cell.angle_beta   90.00
_cell.angle_gamma   90.00
#
_symmetry.space_group_name_H-M   'P 1'
#
loop_
_entity.id
_entity.type
_entity.pdbx_description
1 polymer ?
#
loop_
_entity_poly.entity_id
_entity_poly.type
_entity_poly.pdbx_seq_one_letter_code
_entity_poly.pdbx_strand_id
1 'polypeptide(L)'
;MPESQEIAQLLSGSYIHYFHCLRIVDLLKGTEASTKNIFGRYSSQRMKDWQEIISLYEKDNTYLVELSSLLVRNVNYEIPSLKKQIAKCQQLQQTWRQSHKEGPPEWWHQHSL
;
A
#
# COMPACT_ATOMS: atom_id res chain seq x y z
N MET A 1 11.91 -17.08 7.21
CA MET A 1 11.02 -15.97 6.79
C MET A 1 9.66 -16.19 7.48
N PRO A 2 9.03 -15.22 8.19
CA PRO A 2 9.56 -13.97 8.76
C PRO A 2 9.62 -13.95 10.32
N GLU A 3 10.56 -13.20 10.90
CA GLU A 3 10.50 -12.67 12.28
C GLU A 3 9.99 -11.20 12.32
N SER A 4 9.95 -10.51 11.18
CA SER A 4 9.51 -9.10 11.09
C SER A 4 8.08 -9.00 10.57
N GLN A 5 7.22 -8.37 11.37
CA GLN A 5 5.80 -8.13 11.07
C GLN A 5 5.60 -7.24 9.84
N GLU A 6 6.50 -6.28 9.57
CA GLU A 6 6.42 -5.41 8.38
C GLU A 6 6.63 -6.19 7.08
N ILE A 7 7.58 -7.14 7.06
CA ILE A 7 7.78 -7.98 5.87
C ILE A 7 6.58 -8.91 5.67
N ALA A 8 6.00 -9.43 6.75
CA ALA A 8 4.78 -10.24 6.65
C ALA A 8 3.62 -9.44 6.05
N GLN A 9 3.45 -8.17 6.43
CA GLN A 9 2.42 -7.29 5.88
C GLN A 9 2.64 -6.97 4.40
N LEU A 10 3.89 -6.70 3.98
CA LEU A 10 4.20 -6.49 2.56
C LEU A 10 3.83 -7.70 1.70
N LEU A 11 3.96 -8.91 2.25
CA LEU A 11 3.69 -10.17 1.56
C LEU A 11 2.22 -10.63 1.66
N SER A 12 1.44 -10.21 2.66
CA SER A 12 0.12 -10.80 2.96
C SER A 12 -1.06 -10.21 2.19
N GLY A 13 -0.88 -9.11 1.46
CA GLY A 13 -2.01 -8.45 0.78
C GLY A 13 -1.68 -7.71 -0.51
N SER A 14 -0.42 -7.78 -0.98
CA SER A 14 0.04 -6.96 -2.10
C SER A 14 0.34 -7.84 -3.30
N TYR A 15 -0.10 -7.42 -4.49
CA TYR A 15 0.67 -7.75 -5.70
C TYR A 15 2.09 -7.19 -5.42
N ILE A 16 3.13 -8.02 -5.48
CA ILE A 16 4.51 -7.59 -5.18
C ILE A 16 5.05 -6.90 -6.43
N HIS A 17 5.77 -5.80 -6.26
CA HIS A 17 6.32 -5.00 -7.36
C HIS A 17 7.75 -4.65 -7.00
N TYR A 18 8.50 -4.12 -7.97
CA TYR A 18 9.87 -3.64 -7.79
C TYR A 18 10.12 -2.86 -6.47
N PHE A 19 9.27 -1.87 -6.15
CA PHE A 19 9.43 -1.07 -4.93
C PHE A 19 9.24 -1.87 -3.64
N HIS A 20 8.38 -2.90 -3.65
CA HIS A 20 8.22 -3.80 -2.51
C HIS A 20 9.50 -4.61 -2.29
N CYS A 21 10.13 -5.10 -3.36
CA CYS A 21 11.41 -5.82 -3.28
C CYS A 21 12.52 -4.94 -2.69
N LEU A 22 12.62 -3.69 -3.13
CA LEU A 22 13.56 -2.71 -2.57
C LEU A 22 13.32 -2.49 -1.07
N ARG A 23 12.06 -2.31 -0.66
CA ARG A 23 11.70 -2.12 0.75
C ARG A 23 12.03 -3.35 1.59
N ILE A 24 11.81 -4.55 1.07
CA ILE A 24 12.15 -5.78 1.78
C ILE A 24 13.66 -5.88 1.97
N VAL A 25 14.46 -5.60 0.94
CA VAL A 25 15.93 -5.55 1.10
C VAL A 25 16.36 -4.50 2.11
N ASP A 26 15.77 -3.32 2.09
CA ASP A 26 16.06 -2.25 3.07
C ASP A 26 15.78 -2.70 4.52
N LEU A 27 14.62 -3.31 4.74
CA LEU A 27 14.24 -3.87 6.05
C LEU A 27 15.19 -4.99 6.49
N LEU A 28 15.57 -5.89 5.57
CA LEU A 28 16.52 -6.97 5.85
C LEU A 28 17.89 -6.42 6.23
N LYS A 29 18.35 -5.31 5.63
CA LYS A 29 19.62 -4.67 6.01
C LYS A 29 19.61 -4.20 7.46
N GLY A 30 18.47 -3.69 7.95
CA GLY A 30 18.29 -3.22 9.32
C GLY A 30 18.15 -4.35 10.34
N THR A 31 17.43 -5.42 10.00
CA THR A 31 17.20 -6.55 10.92
C THR A 31 18.34 -7.56 10.96
N GLU A 32 19.09 -7.72 9.87
CA GLU A 32 20.18 -8.71 9.75
C GLU A 32 21.58 -8.09 9.95
N ALA A 33 21.65 -6.91 10.58
CA ALA A 33 22.88 -6.13 10.75
C ALA A 33 24.04 -6.89 11.44
N SER A 34 23.75 -7.93 12.23
CA SER A 34 24.76 -8.79 12.89
C SER A 34 25.30 -9.94 12.01
N THR A 35 24.78 -10.16 10.80
CA THR A 35 25.17 -11.30 9.92
C THR A 35 26.03 -10.89 8.72
N LYS A 36 26.57 -9.68 8.73
CA LYS A 36 27.60 -9.27 7.76
C LYS A 36 28.86 -10.11 8.00
N ASN A 37 29.34 -10.77 6.97
CA ASN A 37 30.60 -11.52 7.04
C ASN A 37 31.79 -10.55 7.17
N ILE A 38 32.99 -11.09 7.39
CA ILE A 38 34.25 -10.33 7.59
C ILE A 38 34.57 -9.40 6.39
N PHE A 39 33.93 -9.61 5.24
CA PHE A 39 34.06 -8.78 4.03
C PHE A 39 32.90 -7.78 3.85
N GLY A 40 32.03 -7.60 4.85
CA GLY A 40 30.89 -6.67 4.80
C GLY A 40 29.74 -7.11 3.90
N ARG A 41 29.78 -8.33 3.34
CA ARG A 41 28.71 -8.90 2.52
C ARG A 41 27.68 -9.59 3.41
N TYR A 42 26.41 -9.43 3.07
CA TYR A 42 25.32 -10.15 3.73
C TYR A 42 25.42 -11.64 3.39
N SER A 43 25.44 -12.49 4.42
CA SER A 43 25.65 -13.94 4.25
C SER A 43 24.33 -14.72 4.15
N SER A 44 23.21 -14.15 4.59
CA SER A 44 21.92 -14.82 4.63
C SER A 44 21.43 -15.17 3.21
N GLN A 45 20.92 -16.39 3.05
CA GLN A 45 20.30 -16.82 1.78
C GLN A 45 19.14 -15.88 1.41
N ARG A 46 18.35 -15.48 2.40
CA ARG A 46 17.22 -14.57 2.24
C ARG A 46 17.65 -13.24 1.60
N MET A 47 18.73 -12.61 2.08
CA MET A 47 19.21 -11.37 1.46
C MET A 47 19.64 -11.60 0.01
N LYS A 48 20.33 -12.71 -0.27
CA LYS A 48 20.77 -13.05 -1.63
C LYS A 48 19.58 -13.23 -2.58
N ASP A 49 18.56 -13.98 -2.15
CA ASP A 49 17.36 -14.22 -2.96
C ASP A 49 16.65 -12.89 -3.31
N TRP A 50 16.51 -11.99 -2.34
CA TRP A 50 15.88 -10.68 -2.59
C TRP A 50 16.73 -9.75 -3.45
N GLN A 51 18.06 -9.80 -3.32
CA GLN A 51 18.97 -9.07 -4.20
C GLN A 51 18.94 -9.62 -5.63
N GLU A 52 18.81 -10.93 -5.81
CA GLU A 52 18.67 -11.55 -7.12
C GLU A 52 17.36 -11.13 -7.79
N ILE A 53 16.24 -11.12 -7.06
CA ILE A 53 14.97 -10.61 -7.57
C ILE A 53 15.12 -9.16 -8.08
N ILE A 54 15.79 -8.28 -7.33
CA ILE A 54 16.05 -6.90 -7.76
C ILE A 54 16.90 -6.89 -9.04
N SER A 55 17.97 -7.69 -9.09
CA SER A 55 18.82 -7.77 -10.27
C SER A 55 18.04 -8.22 -11.52
N LEU A 56 17.10 -9.15 -11.38
CA LEU A 56 16.22 -9.58 -12.47
C LEU A 56 15.25 -8.47 -12.91
N TYR A 57 14.77 -7.65 -11.98
CA TYR A 57 13.96 -6.47 -12.30
C TYR A 57 14.76 -5.38 -13.03
N GLU A 58 16.00 -5.14 -12.61
CA GLU A 58 16.89 -4.14 -13.20
C GLU A 58 17.42 -4.58 -14.56
N LYS A 59 17.57 -5.90 -14.77
CA LYS A 59 17.94 -6.48 -16.05
C LYS A 59 16.94 -6.05 -17.12
N ASP A 60 17.49 -5.51 -18.21
CA ASP A 60 16.76 -5.01 -19.37
C ASP A 60 15.70 -3.93 -19.00
N ASN A 61 15.85 -3.30 -17.82
CA ASN A 61 14.92 -2.32 -17.27
C ASN A 61 13.48 -2.83 -17.12
N THR A 62 13.30 -4.12 -16.81
CA THR A 62 11.97 -4.74 -16.62
C THR A 62 11.10 -3.98 -15.61
N TYR A 63 11.71 -3.44 -14.55
CA TYR A 63 11.01 -2.62 -13.56
C TYR A 63 10.27 -1.42 -14.18
N LEU A 64 10.82 -0.78 -15.23
CA LEU A 64 10.17 0.37 -15.86
C LEU A 64 8.83 0.01 -16.50
N VAL A 65 8.71 -1.19 -17.05
CA VAL A 65 7.47 -1.68 -17.68
C VAL A 65 6.39 -1.89 -16.63
N GLU A 66 6.73 -2.56 -15.53
CA GLU A 66 5.81 -2.76 -14.40
C GLU A 66 5.37 -1.42 -13.81
N LEU A 67 6.32 -0.51 -13.55
CA LEU A 67 6.03 0.81 -12.98
C LEU A 67 5.17 1.66 -13.92
N SER A 68 5.40 1.59 -15.24
CA SER A 68 4.58 2.29 -16.23
C SER A 68 3.14 1.77 -16.21
N SER A 69 2.95 0.45 -16.14
CA SER A 69 1.62 -0.17 -16.03
C SER A 69 0.90 0.28 -14.75
N LEU A 70 1.60 0.28 -13.61
CA LEU A 70 1.07 0.76 -12.33
C LEU A 70 0.69 2.24 -12.40
N LEU A 71 1.52 3.08 -13.02
CA LEU A 71 1.25 4.51 -13.18
C LEU A 71 -0.01 4.74 -14.02
N VAL A 72 -0.12 4.06 -15.17
CA VAL A 72 -1.28 4.15 -16.07
C VAL A 72 -2.56 3.73 -15.32
N ARG A 73 -2.53 2.63 -14.56
CA ARG A 73 -3.68 2.21 -13.75
C ARG A 73 -4.05 3.25 -12.69
N ASN A 74 -3.05 3.79 -11.98
CA ASN A 74 -3.27 4.79 -10.93
C ASN A 74 -3.90 6.07 -11.48
N VAL A 75 -3.37 6.59 -12.59
CA VAL A 75 -3.85 7.83 -13.21
C VAL A 75 -5.24 7.65 -13.80
N ASN A 76 -5.48 6.55 -14.51
CA ASN A 76 -6.73 6.36 -15.25
C ASN A 76 -7.89 5.85 -14.38
N TYR A 77 -7.61 5.09 -13.32
CA TYR A 77 -8.65 4.37 -12.58
C TYR A 77 -8.61 4.64 -11.06
N GLU A 78 -7.47 4.40 -10.41
CA GLU A 78 -7.41 4.45 -8.93
C GLU A 78 -7.67 5.86 -8.40
N ILE A 79 -6.92 6.85 -8.90
CA ILE A 79 -7.04 8.24 -8.44
C ILE A 79 -8.45 8.79 -8.73
N PRO A 80 -9.02 8.65 -9.94
CA PRO A 80 -10.40 9.06 -10.20
C PRO A 80 -11.43 8.36 -9.30
N SER A 81 -11.28 7.06 -9.06
CA SER A 81 -12.16 6.30 -8.17
C SER A 81 -12.11 6.84 -6.74
N LEU A 82 -10.90 7.03 -6.20
CA LEU A 82 -10.71 7.57 -4.86
C LEU A 82 -11.28 9.00 -4.73
N LYS A 83 -11.09 9.86 -5.74
CA LYS A 83 -11.69 11.20 -5.76
C LYS A 83 -13.22 11.14 -5.69
N LYS A 84 -13.86 10.24 -6.45
CA LYS A 84 -15.32 10.03 -6.38
C LYS A 84 -15.77 9.54 -5.02
N GLN A 85 -15.03 8.62 -4.40
CA GLN A 85 -15.32 8.11 -3.07
C GLN A 85 -15.22 9.22 -2.01
N ILE A 86 -14.17 10.05 -2.07
CA ILE A 86 -14.01 11.21 -1.18
C ILE A 86 -15.18 12.18 -1.33
N ALA A 87 -15.55 12.53 -2.58
CA ALA A 87 -16.67 13.44 -2.83
C ALA A 87 -17.99 12.89 -2.26
N LYS A 88 -18.25 11.58 -2.40
CA LYS A 88 -19.41 10.93 -1.80
C LYS A 88 -19.41 11.00 -0.27
N CYS A 89 -18.26 10.75 0.37
CA CYS A 89 -18.13 10.87 1.82
C CYS A 89 -18.38 12.31 2.31
N GLN A 90 -17.87 13.31 1.58
CA GLN A 90 -18.09 14.73 1.89
C GLN A 90 -19.57 15.12 1.74
N GLN A 91 -20.24 14.66 0.68
CA GLN A 91 -21.66 14.90 0.48
C GLN A 91 -22.49 14.28 1.63
N LEU A 92 -22.22 13.02 1.97
CA LEU A 92 -22.88 12.37 3.10
C LEU A 92 -22.67 13.16 4.40
N GLN A 93 -21.45 13.59 4.67
CA GLN A 93 -21.15 14.40 5.86
C GLN A 93 -21.95 15.71 5.91
N GLN A 94 -22.15 16.37 4.76
CA GLN A 94 -22.96 17.58 4.68
C GLN A 94 -24.45 17.29 4.93
N THR A 95 -25.00 16.26 4.31
CA THR A 95 -26.39 15.83 4.54
C THR A 95 -26.63 15.48 6.01
N TRP A 96 -25.71 14.74 6.64
CA TRP A 96 -25.77 14.45 8.07
C TRP A 96 -25.73 15.73 8.92
N ARG A 97 -24.88 16.70 8.58
CA ARG A 97 -24.84 17.99 9.31
C ARG A 97 -26.13 18.80 9.15
N GLN A 98 -26.76 18.77 7.98
CA GLN A 98 -28.03 19.43 7.73
C GLN A 98 -29.16 18.77 8.51
N SER A 99 -29.28 17.44 8.47
CA SER A 99 -30.31 16.71 9.22
C SER A 99 -30.22 16.93 10.73
N HIS A 100 -29.01 17.06 11.29
CA HIS A 100 -28.83 17.38 12.71
C HIS A 100 -29.26 18.82 13.06
N LYS A 101 -29.14 19.77 12.12
CA LYS A 101 -29.57 21.16 12.34
C LYS A 101 -31.08 21.33 12.19
N GLU A 102 -31.68 20.61 11.25
CA GLU A 102 -33.11 20.73 10.92
C GLU A 102 -34.00 19.96 11.91
N GLY A 103 -33.43 19.05 12.71
CA GLY A 103 -34.21 18.24 13.66
C GLY A 103 -35.05 17.17 12.94
N PRO A 104 -35.86 16.38 13.69
CA PRO A 104 -36.76 15.42 13.08
C PRO A 104 -37.77 16.14 12.19
N PRO A 105 -38.03 15.66 10.96
CA PRO A 105 -39.09 16.19 10.12
C PRO A 105 -40.45 16.21 10.81
N GLU A 106 -41.34 17.16 10.48
CA GLU A 106 -42.66 17.30 11.14
C GLU A 106 -43.50 16.01 11.15
N TRP A 107 -43.37 15.17 10.12
CA TRP A 107 -44.06 13.88 10.06
C TRP A 107 -43.55 12.86 11.10
N TRP A 108 -42.33 12.98 11.61
CA TRP A 108 -41.83 12.16 12.72
C TRP A 108 -42.62 12.43 14.00
N HIS A 109 -43.00 13.69 14.24
CA HIS A 109 -43.82 14.05 15.40
C HIS A 109 -45.27 13.60 15.26
N GLN A 110 -45.80 13.48 14.04
CA GLN A 110 -47.16 12.98 13.79
C GLN A 110 -47.33 11.47 13.99
N HIS A 111 -46.24 10.69 13.88
CA HIS A 111 -46.26 9.22 13.99
C HIS A 111 -45.65 8.71 15.30
N SER A 112 -45.24 9.61 16.20
CA SER A 112 -44.73 9.25 17.53
C SER A 112 -45.88 9.22 18.54
N LEU A 113 -46.62 8.10 18.57
CA LEU A 113 -47.54 7.71 19.64
C LEU A 113 -46.98 6.47 20.35
#